data_AF-A0A962UJ23-F1
#
_entry.id   AF-A0A962UJ23-F1
#
_cell.length_a   1.000
_cell.length_b   1.000
_cell.length_c   1.000
_cell.angle_alpha   90.00
_cell.angle_beta   90.00
_cell.angle_gamma   90.00
#
_symmetry.space_group_name_H-M   'P 1'
#
loop_
_entity.id
_entity.type
_entity.pdbx_description
1 polymer ?
#
loop_
_entity_poly.entity_id
_entity_poly.type
_entity_poly.pdbx_seq_one_letter_code
_entity_poly.pdbx_strand_id
1 'polypeptide(L)'
;MNINSIKTTLATATLTLALAVPGVAMAYGKHDAIHDCKERLRHEYDLHNFRDMEAERLDDDTYKVTGDAKVDGKSHPVKCKIKDRHVVTAKYNGPDSDDKEKEGLSNKQKAALGIAAVVAAAAIASNANKDEKDDFGDLVGMRASSGEQALEERGYKFVNLSKGDDRIWANWWNQDKHKCITVVTMDGRYDSITDTLPADCDRH
;
A
#
# COMPACT_ATOMS: atom_id res chain seq x y z
N MET A 1 21.01 -34.26 -74.96
CA MET A 1 22.32 -33.66 -74.61
C MET A 1 22.06 -32.45 -73.71
N ASN A 2 22.82 -32.35 -72.62
CA ASN A 2 22.96 -31.26 -71.63
C ASN A 2 21.90 -31.05 -70.53
N ILE A 3 22.11 -31.84 -69.46
CA ILE A 3 22.20 -31.52 -68.03
C ILE A 3 22.32 -30.01 -67.67
N ASN A 4 21.61 -29.58 -66.60
CA ASN A 4 21.96 -28.58 -65.55
C ASN A 4 20.67 -27.89 -65.03
N SER A 5 20.41 -27.59 -63.76
CA SER A 5 21.09 -27.81 -62.48
C SER A 5 20.08 -27.45 -61.36
N ILE A 6 20.11 -28.19 -60.26
CA ILE A 6 19.31 -27.94 -59.04
C ILE A 6 19.85 -26.69 -58.35
N LYS A 7 19.00 -25.72 -58.00
CA LYS A 7 19.33 -24.73 -56.97
C LYS A 7 18.18 -24.58 -55.98
N THR A 8 18.30 -25.35 -54.91
CA THR A 8 17.67 -25.15 -53.60
C THR A 8 18.10 -23.79 -53.07
N THR A 9 17.18 -22.83 -52.92
CA THR A 9 17.48 -21.58 -52.21
C THR A 9 16.81 -21.63 -50.85
N LEU A 10 17.66 -21.69 -49.84
CA LEU A 10 17.31 -21.74 -48.42
C LEU A 10 16.40 -20.58 -48.02
N ALA A 11 15.34 -20.89 -47.27
CA ALA A 11 14.61 -19.92 -46.48
C ALA A 11 15.55 -19.40 -45.37
N THR A 12 16.08 -18.19 -45.54
CA THR A 12 16.76 -17.46 -44.47
C THR A 12 15.70 -16.95 -43.49
N ALA A 13 15.51 -17.70 -42.41
CA ALA A 13 14.82 -17.21 -41.21
C ALA A 13 15.64 -16.04 -40.63
N THR A 14 15.13 -14.82 -40.78
CA THR A 14 15.66 -13.66 -40.09
C THR A 14 15.34 -13.81 -38.61
N LEU A 15 16.37 -14.16 -37.84
CA LEU A 15 16.37 -14.22 -36.39
C LEU A 15 15.93 -12.85 -35.84
N THR A 16 14.75 -12.80 -35.23
CA THR A 16 14.26 -11.66 -34.48
C THR A 16 15.29 -11.27 -33.43
N LEU A 17 15.87 -10.08 -33.57
CA LEU A 17 16.65 -9.45 -32.51
C LEU A 17 15.66 -9.15 -31.38
N ALA A 18 15.63 -10.02 -30.37
CA ALA A 18 14.93 -9.75 -29.13
C ALA A 18 15.49 -8.44 -28.59
N LEU A 19 14.67 -7.40 -28.57
CA LEU A 19 14.95 -6.19 -27.81
C LEU A 19 15.21 -6.67 -26.39
N ALA A 20 16.46 -6.58 -25.93
CA ALA A 20 16.74 -6.54 -24.52
C ALA A 20 16.05 -5.27 -24.04
N VAL A 21 14.78 -5.41 -23.62
CA VAL A 21 14.11 -4.39 -22.83
C VAL A 21 15.01 -4.29 -21.59
N PRO A 22 15.73 -3.18 -21.39
CA PRO A 22 16.43 -3.01 -20.13
C PRO A 22 15.35 -3.16 -19.08
N GLY A 23 15.52 -4.15 -18.20
CA GLY A 23 14.58 -4.41 -17.11
C GLY A 23 14.34 -3.07 -16.46
N VAL A 24 13.10 -2.59 -16.53
CA VAL A 24 12.71 -1.35 -15.90
C VAL A 24 12.85 -1.66 -14.41
N ALA A 25 13.98 -1.30 -13.83
CA ALA A 25 14.08 -1.15 -12.39
C ALA A 25 13.09 -0.02 -12.09
N MET A 26 11.86 -0.41 -11.77
CA MET A 26 10.77 0.52 -11.47
C MET A 26 11.25 1.37 -10.30
N ALA A 27 11.62 2.61 -10.60
CA ALA A 27 12.18 3.50 -9.60
C ALA A 27 11.10 3.79 -8.56
N TYR A 28 11.46 3.80 -7.28
CA TYR A 28 10.53 4.14 -6.21
C TYR A 28 10.00 5.56 -6.40
N GLY A 29 8.67 5.72 -6.43
CA GLY A 29 7.99 6.94 -6.86
C GLY A 29 7.46 7.82 -5.72
N LYS A 30 6.88 8.96 -6.12
CA LYS A 30 6.23 9.91 -5.19
C LYS A 30 5.00 9.30 -4.49
N HIS A 31 4.21 8.51 -5.21
CA HIS A 31 3.02 7.88 -4.65
C HIS A 31 3.39 6.79 -3.64
N ASP A 32 4.43 5.99 -3.92
CA ASP A 32 4.98 5.01 -2.98
C ASP A 32 5.43 5.69 -1.68
N ALA A 33 6.14 6.82 -1.80
CA ALA A 33 6.52 7.63 -0.64
C ALA A 33 5.32 8.09 0.20
N ILE A 34 4.25 8.57 -0.45
CA ILE A 34 3.03 9.00 0.26
C ILE A 34 2.36 7.82 0.95
N HIS A 35 2.23 6.69 0.26
CA HIS A 35 1.61 5.49 0.80
C HIS A 35 2.35 5.00 2.05
N ASP A 36 3.68 4.80 1.95
CA ASP A 36 4.49 4.31 3.06
C ASP A 36 4.49 5.29 4.24
N CYS A 37 4.47 6.60 3.97
CA CYS A 37 4.31 7.62 4.99
C CYS A 37 2.96 7.49 5.73
N LYS A 38 1.84 7.33 5.00
CA LYS A 38 0.51 7.13 5.59
C LYS A 38 0.47 5.86 6.43
N GLU A 39 0.99 4.74 5.91
CA GLU A 39 1.07 3.48 6.65
C GLU A 39 1.83 3.63 7.97
N ARG A 40 2.95 4.36 7.95
CA ARG A 40 3.69 4.60 9.19
C ARG A 40 2.90 5.46 10.17
N LEU A 41 2.28 6.53 9.71
CA LEU A 41 1.49 7.42 10.57
C LEU A 41 0.25 6.73 11.15
N ARG A 42 -0.41 5.85 10.36
CA ARG A 42 -1.50 4.97 10.83
C ARG A 42 -1.03 4.08 11.97
N HIS A 43 0.09 3.39 11.78
CA HIS A 43 0.60 2.47 12.79
C HIS A 43 1.15 3.18 14.04
N GLU A 44 1.88 4.28 13.86
CA GLU A 44 2.53 4.97 14.98
C GLU A 44 1.57 5.87 15.75
N TYR A 45 0.66 6.58 15.09
CA TYR A 45 -0.17 7.62 15.71
C TYR A 45 -1.68 7.35 15.61
N ASP A 46 -2.10 6.19 15.08
CA ASP A 46 -3.52 5.86 14.81
C ASP A 46 -4.23 6.94 13.97
N LEU A 47 -3.47 7.58 13.07
CA LEU A 47 -3.98 8.60 12.18
C LEU A 47 -4.45 7.97 10.90
N HIS A 48 -5.65 8.32 10.47
CA HIS A 48 -6.22 7.70 9.28
C HIS A 48 -6.79 8.69 8.27
N ASN A 49 -7.20 9.87 8.73
CA ASN A 49 -7.79 10.91 7.88
C ASN A 49 -6.71 11.90 7.43
N PHE A 50 -6.05 11.61 6.30
CA PHE A 50 -4.98 12.45 5.75
C PHE A 50 -5.49 13.34 4.61
N ARG A 51 -5.00 14.58 4.54
CA ARG A 51 -5.32 15.57 3.51
C ARG A 51 -4.06 16.25 3.00
N ASP A 52 -4.13 16.76 1.77
CA ASP A 52 -3.10 17.60 1.17
C ASP A 52 -1.69 16.95 1.20
N MET A 53 -1.66 15.63 0.98
CA MET A 53 -0.44 14.83 1.00
C MET A 53 0.36 15.03 -0.29
N GLU A 54 1.60 15.48 -0.14
CA GLU A 54 2.52 15.75 -1.24
C GLU A 54 3.90 15.12 -0.97
N ALA A 55 4.52 14.59 -2.01
CA ALA A 55 5.89 14.09 -1.99
C ALA A 55 6.83 14.96 -2.83
N GLU A 56 7.92 15.35 -2.19
CA GLU A 56 9.06 16.06 -2.74
C GLU A 56 10.26 15.10 -2.80
N ARG A 57 10.84 14.91 -4.00
CA ARG A 57 12.08 14.14 -4.14
C ARG A 57 13.25 15.04 -3.74
N LEU A 58 14.04 14.60 -2.77
CA LEU A 58 15.21 15.35 -2.30
C LEU A 58 16.49 14.91 -3.01
N ASP A 59 16.65 13.61 -3.24
CA ASP A 59 17.74 12.99 -3.99
C ASP A 59 17.24 11.68 -4.67
N ASP A 60 18.15 10.84 -5.19
CA ASP A 60 17.78 9.63 -5.93
C ASP A 60 17.08 8.56 -5.09
N ASP A 61 17.34 8.51 -3.77
CA ASP A 61 16.81 7.49 -2.85
C ASP A 61 15.94 8.07 -1.73
N THR A 62 15.85 9.40 -1.63
CA THR A 62 15.24 10.11 -0.51
C THR A 62 14.05 10.97 -0.96
N TYR A 63 12.95 10.78 -0.24
CA TYR A 63 11.74 11.58 -0.36
C TYR A 63 11.38 12.26 0.95
N LYS A 64 10.77 13.43 0.82
CA LYS A 64 10.09 14.13 1.91
C LYS A 64 8.61 14.18 1.59
N VAL A 65 7.80 13.71 2.53
CA VAL A 65 6.34 13.73 2.42
C VAL A 65 5.79 14.68 3.45
N THR A 66 4.87 15.55 3.04
CA THR A 66 4.17 16.49 3.90
C THR A 66 2.67 16.45 3.63
N GLY A 67 1.88 16.81 4.63
CA GLY A 67 0.44 16.98 4.50
C GLY A 67 -0.17 17.24 5.86
N ASP A 68 -1.47 17.01 5.98
CA ASP A 68 -2.23 17.17 7.21
C ASP A 68 -2.94 15.88 7.60
N ALA A 69 -3.05 15.62 8.90
CA ALA A 69 -3.99 14.67 9.46
C ALA A 69 -5.15 15.41 10.16
N LYS A 70 -6.38 14.97 9.95
CA LYS A 70 -7.57 15.49 10.60
C LYS A 70 -7.87 14.71 11.88
N VAL A 71 -7.77 15.38 13.01
CA VAL A 71 -8.15 14.86 14.34
C VAL A 71 -9.13 15.84 14.96
N ASP A 72 -10.28 15.35 15.43
CA ASP A 72 -11.37 16.17 15.97
C ASP A 72 -11.75 17.37 15.09
N GLY A 73 -11.75 17.15 13.76
CA GLY A 73 -12.06 18.17 12.76
C GLY A 73 -10.98 19.22 12.50
N LYS A 74 -9.86 19.20 13.23
CA LYS A 74 -8.73 20.14 13.08
C LYS A 74 -7.62 19.52 12.24
N SER A 75 -6.98 20.35 11.39
CA SER A 75 -5.76 19.95 10.65
C SER A 75 -4.56 19.99 11.57
N HIS A 76 -3.76 18.94 11.50
CA HIS A 76 -2.50 18.81 12.21
C HIS A 76 -1.43 18.36 11.23
N PRO A 77 -0.32 19.10 11.09
CA PRO A 77 0.65 18.81 10.05
C PRO A 77 1.41 17.52 10.34
N VAL A 78 1.64 16.74 9.29
CA VAL A 78 2.46 15.53 9.30
C VAL A 78 3.67 15.70 8.38
N LYS A 79 4.75 15.01 8.72
CA LYS A 79 5.96 14.98 7.90
C LYS A 79 6.64 13.62 7.99
N CYS A 80 6.91 13.02 6.84
CA CYS A 80 7.78 11.85 6.75
C CYS A 80 9.05 12.15 5.95
N LYS A 81 10.11 11.40 6.25
CA LYS A 81 11.29 11.26 5.40
C LYS A 81 11.44 9.79 5.07
N ILE A 82 11.58 9.51 3.79
CA ILE A 82 11.82 8.18 3.26
C ILE A 82 13.24 8.21 2.70
N LYS A 83 14.03 7.18 2.99
CA LYS A 83 15.33 6.96 2.37
C LYS A 83 15.48 5.47 2.03
N ASP A 84 16.04 5.14 0.88
CA ASP A 84 16.27 3.76 0.45
C ASP A 84 14.97 2.92 0.48
N ARG A 85 13.82 3.53 0.14
CA ARG A 85 12.47 2.92 0.21
C ARG A 85 12.01 2.55 1.62
N HIS A 86 12.56 3.20 2.65
CA HIS A 86 12.17 3.01 4.05
C HIS A 86 11.81 4.34 4.69
N VAL A 87 10.68 4.38 5.42
CA VAL A 87 10.31 5.55 6.24
C VAL A 87 11.28 5.64 7.42
N VAL A 88 12.21 6.62 7.36
CA VAL A 88 13.23 6.85 8.40
C VAL A 88 12.75 7.81 9.47
N THR A 89 11.80 8.69 9.15
CA THR A 89 11.15 9.56 10.14
C THR A 89 9.68 9.69 9.80
N ALA A 90 8.80 9.65 10.81
CA ALA A 90 7.41 10.09 10.73
C ALA A 90 7.16 11.03 11.92
N LYS A 91 6.59 12.19 11.66
CA LYS A 91 6.29 13.21 12.68
C LYS A 91 4.85 13.67 12.51
N TYR A 92 4.17 13.84 13.64
CA TYR A 92 2.82 14.36 13.75
C TYR A 92 2.79 15.46 14.81
N ASN A 93 2.20 16.61 14.47
CA ASN A 93 2.06 17.75 15.39
C ASN A 93 0.58 17.97 15.73
N GLY A 94 0.05 17.21 16.68
CA GLY A 94 -1.32 17.35 17.15
C GLY A 94 -1.52 16.87 18.59
N PRO A 95 -2.77 16.77 19.08
CA PRO A 95 -3.07 16.64 20.52
C PRO A 95 -2.43 15.43 21.20
N ASP A 96 -2.19 14.36 20.45
CA ASP A 96 -1.55 13.13 20.92
C ASP A 96 -0.06 13.01 20.52
N SER A 97 0.61 14.13 20.19
CA SER A 97 2.02 14.12 19.78
C SER A 97 3.01 13.89 20.94
N ASP A 98 2.57 14.12 22.19
CA ASP A 98 3.48 14.27 23.32
C ASP A 98 3.94 12.94 23.97
N ASP A 99 3.48 11.78 23.46
CA ASP A 99 3.86 10.46 24.02
C ASP A 99 4.68 9.56 23.06
N LYS A 100 5.00 10.01 21.83
CA LYS A 100 5.64 9.17 20.81
C LYS A 100 6.84 9.83 20.11
N GLU A 101 7.81 10.30 20.89
CA GLU A 101 9.20 10.38 20.42
C GLU A 101 9.80 8.97 20.45
N LYS A 102 9.65 8.21 19.35
CA LYS A 102 10.44 6.99 19.14
C LYS A 102 11.25 7.12 17.86
N GLU A 103 12.38 7.80 18.02
CA GLU A 103 13.56 7.63 17.17
C GLU A 103 13.82 6.14 16.94
N GLY A 104 14.03 5.78 15.67
CA GLY A 104 14.35 4.41 15.29
C GLY A 104 15.64 3.95 15.95
N LEU A 105 15.59 2.80 16.61
CA LEU A 105 16.81 2.06 16.92
C LEU A 105 16.54 0.55 16.93
N SER A 106 17.16 -0.10 15.95
CA SER A 106 17.84 -1.39 16.00
C SER A 106 17.23 -2.50 16.89
N ASN A 107 16.87 -3.60 16.23
CA ASN A 107 16.58 -4.89 16.84
C ASN A 107 17.75 -5.37 17.69
N LYS A 108 17.71 -5.09 19.00
CA LYS A 108 18.24 -5.90 20.11
C LYS A 108 17.90 -5.17 21.42
N GLN A 109 17.36 -5.92 22.39
CA GLN A 109 17.12 -5.51 23.79
C GLN A 109 15.81 -4.74 24.06
N LYS A 110 14.68 -5.43 23.94
CA LYS A 110 13.57 -5.25 24.89
C LYS A 110 13.55 -6.45 25.83
N ALA A 111 14.38 -6.39 26.86
CA ALA A 111 14.23 -7.20 28.06
C ALA A 111 14.08 -6.25 29.23
N ALA A 112 12.83 -6.04 29.65
CA ALA A 112 12.50 -5.62 31.02
C ALA A 112 11.01 -5.92 31.23
N LEU A 113 10.75 -7.15 31.68
CA LEU A 113 9.54 -7.52 32.39
C LEU A 113 9.41 -6.61 33.62
N GLY A 114 8.40 -5.75 33.63
CA GLY A 114 7.92 -5.10 34.84
C GLY A 114 6.60 -5.75 35.25
N ILE A 115 6.65 -6.76 36.11
CA ILE A 115 5.47 -7.37 36.73
C ILE A 115 5.17 -6.62 38.03
N ALA A 116 4.02 -5.94 38.08
CA ALA A 116 3.20 -5.63 39.28
C ALA A 116 1.94 -4.89 38.77
N ALA A 117 0.70 -5.13 39.18
CA ALA A 117 0.11 -6.00 40.17
C ALA A 117 -1.38 -6.24 39.79
N VAL A 118 -1.95 -7.32 40.31
CA VAL A 118 -3.31 -7.83 40.14
C VAL A 118 -4.38 -6.89 40.72
N VAL A 119 -5.47 -6.57 39.99
CA VAL A 119 -6.83 -6.35 40.55
C VAL A 119 -7.94 -6.63 39.52
N ALA A 120 -8.87 -7.51 39.93
CA ALA A 120 -10.29 -7.67 39.54
C ALA A 120 -10.67 -8.11 38.11
N ALA A 121 -11.09 -9.37 38.03
CA ALA A 121 -12.04 -9.86 37.04
C ALA A 121 -13.40 -9.13 37.20
N ALA A 122 -13.71 -8.25 36.26
CA ALA A 122 -15.07 -7.95 35.87
C ALA A 122 -15.22 -8.42 34.42
N ALA A 123 -15.88 -9.56 34.22
CA ALA A 123 -16.31 -10.01 32.91
C ALA A 123 -17.39 -9.04 32.42
N ILE A 124 -16.97 -7.93 31.80
CA ILE A 124 -17.85 -7.20 30.89
C ILE A 124 -17.97 -8.13 29.69
N ALA A 125 -19.17 -8.68 29.48
CA ALA A 125 -19.52 -9.29 28.21
C ALA A 125 -19.45 -8.18 27.17
N SER A 126 -18.26 -8.00 26.58
CA SER A 126 -18.09 -7.22 25.38
C SER A 126 -18.93 -7.92 24.33
N ASN A 127 -20.07 -7.32 23.96
CA ASN A 127 -20.65 -7.57 22.66
C ASN A 127 -19.62 -7.06 21.65
N ALA A 128 -18.63 -7.90 21.36
CA ALA A 128 -17.84 -7.75 20.16
C ALA A 128 -18.84 -7.93 19.02
N ASN A 129 -19.32 -6.80 18.48
CA ASN A 129 -19.68 -6.77 17.07
C ASN A 129 -18.48 -7.39 16.38
N LYS A 130 -18.63 -8.64 15.93
CA LYS A 130 -17.64 -9.27 15.09
C LYS A 130 -17.67 -8.43 13.82
N ASP A 131 -16.76 -7.47 13.72
CA ASP A 131 -16.34 -6.96 12.42
C ASP A 131 -15.95 -8.22 11.64
N GLU A 132 -16.88 -8.70 10.83
CA GLU A 132 -16.67 -9.84 9.96
C GLU A 132 -15.61 -9.40 8.97
N LYS A 133 -14.34 -9.63 9.31
CA LYS A 133 -13.23 -9.37 8.41
C LYS A 133 -13.49 -10.23 7.19
N ASP A 134 -13.69 -9.57 6.05
CA ASP A 134 -13.80 -10.27 4.79
C ASP A 134 -12.45 -10.93 4.53
N ASP A 135 -12.48 -12.25 4.31
CA ASP A 135 -11.28 -12.97 3.91
C ASP A 135 -11.05 -12.77 2.41
N PHE A 136 -9.90 -12.17 2.09
CA PHE A 136 -9.45 -11.94 0.72
C PHE A 136 -8.21 -12.78 0.37
N GLY A 137 -7.81 -13.72 1.24
CA GLY A 137 -6.63 -14.54 1.03
C GLY A 137 -6.67 -15.34 -0.27
N ASP A 138 -7.87 -15.65 -0.77
CA ASP A 138 -8.08 -16.32 -2.04
C ASP A 138 -7.86 -15.42 -3.26
N LEU A 139 -8.03 -14.10 -3.12
CA LEU A 139 -7.85 -13.12 -4.20
C LEU A 139 -6.39 -12.67 -4.35
N VAL A 140 -5.58 -12.81 -3.30
CA VAL A 140 -4.15 -12.47 -3.35
C VAL A 140 -3.44 -13.37 -4.37
N GLY A 141 -2.70 -12.76 -5.29
CA GLY A 141 -2.01 -13.41 -6.41
C GLY A 141 -2.87 -13.62 -7.66
N MET A 142 -4.18 -13.41 -7.60
CA MET A 142 -5.05 -13.45 -8.78
C MET A 142 -4.66 -12.36 -9.78
N ARG A 143 -4.93 -12.59 -11.08
CA ARG A 143 -4.85 -11.52 -12.08
C ARG A 143 -5.87 -10.45 -11.75
N ALA A 144 -5.49 -9.18 -11.91
CA ALA A 144 -6.33 -8.04 -11.55
C ALA A 144 -7.75 -8.16 -12.11
N SER A 145 -7.92 -8.49 -13.39
CA SER A 145 -9.24 -8.62 -14.02
C SER A 145 -10.14 -9.69 -13.37
N SER A 146 -9.57 -10.80 -12.90
CA SER A 146 -10.32 -11.85 -12.21
C SER A 146 -10.62 -11.46 -10.77
N GLY A 147 -9.67 -10.78 -10.11
CA GLY A 147 -9.87 -10.23 -8.77
C GLY A 147 -10.95 -9.15 -8.73
N GLU A 148 -11.00 -8.27 -9.72
CA GLU A 148 -12.01 -7.21 -9.84
C GLU A 148 -13.40 -7.81 -9.99
N GLN A 149 -13.56 -8.80 -10.86
CA GLN A 149 -14.82 -9.53 -11.00
C GLN A 149 -15.24 -10.20 -9.69
N ALA A 150 -14.31 -10.86 -8.99
CA ALA A 150 -14.61 -11.50 -7.70
C ALA A 150 -14.99 -10.48 -6.60
N LEU A 151 -14.39 -9.30 -6.59
CA LEU A 151 -14.77 -8.22 -5.68
C LEU A 151 -16.18 -7.69 -5.99
N GLU A 152 -16.51 -7.49 -7.26
CA GLU A 152 -17.85 -7.07 -7.68
C GLU A 152 -18.92 -8.09 -7.30
N GLU A 153 -18.64 -9.38 -7.46
CA GLU A 153 -19.51 -10.48 -7.02
C GLU A 153 -19.71 -10.49 -5.50
N ARG A 154 -18.71 -10.03 -4.74
CA ARG A 154 -18.78 -9.84 -3.28
C ARG A 154 -19.44 -8.52 -2.86
N GLY A 155 -19.96 -7.74 -3.81
CA GLY A 155 -20.67 -6.48 -3.56
C GLY A 155 -19.77 -5.26 -3.37
N TYR A 156 -18.47 -5.38 -3.65
CA TYR A 156 -17.56 -4.23 -3.68
C TYR A 156 -17.71 -3.46 -4.99
N LYS A 157 -17.57 -2.13 -4.90
CA LYS A 157 -17.62 -1.21 -6.03
C LYS A 157 -16.36 -0.37 -6.07
N PHE A 158 -15.73 -0.31 -7.24
CA PHE A 158 -14.56 0.55 -7.47
C PHE A 158 -14.91 2.01 -7.16
N VAL A 159 -14.03 2.69 -6.42
CA VAL A 159 -14.18 4.11 -6.06
C VAL A 159 -13.15 4.93 -6.81
N ASN A 160 -11.88 4.70 -6.52
CA ASN A 160 -10.78 5.47 -7.07
C ASN A 160 -9.52 4.60 -7.18
N LEU A 161 -8.57 5.03 -8.01
CA LEU A 161 -7.26 4.41 -8.12
C LEU A 161 -6.16 5.46 -8.06
N SER A 162 -5.05 5.08 -7.46
CA SER A 162 -3.79 5.79 -7.52
C SER A 162 -2.74 4.89 -8.15
N LYS A 163 -1.93 5.44 -9.05
CA LYS A 163 -0.83 4.72 -9.69
C LYS A 163 0.49 5.15 -9.06
N GLY A 164 1.19 4.19 -8.47
CA GLY A 164 2.61 4.29 -8.19
C GLY A 164 3.42 3.85 -9.40
N ASP A 165 4.73 3.77 -9.19
CA ASP A 165 5.64 3.43 -10.28
C ASP A 165 5.63 1.92 -10.57
N ASP A 166 5.58 1.07 -9.53
CA ASP A 166 5.53 -0.40 -9.64
C ASP A 166 4.19 -1.03 -9.21
N ARG A 167 3.33 -0.26 -8.57
CA ARG A 167 2.07 -0.73 -7.99
C ARG A 167 0.91 0.21 -8.26
N ILE A 168 -0.29 -0.33 -8.22
CA ILE A 168 -1.54 0.41 -8.33
C ILE A 168 -2.34 0.15 -7.07
N TRP A 169 -2.84 1.20 -6.43
CA TRP A 169 -3.77 1.10 -5.32
C TRP A 169 -5.17 1.43 -5.82
N ALA A 170 -6.11 0.51 -5.67
CA ALA A 170 -7.50 0.71 -6.01
C ALA A 170 -8.35 0.62 -4.75
N ASN A 171 -9.15 1.65 -4.47
CA ASN A 171 -10.08 1.65 -3.34
C ASN A 171 -11.45 1.14 -3.78
N TRP A 172 -12.04 0.27 -2.97
CA TRP A 172 -13.31 -0.37 -3.23
C TRP A 172 -14.24 -0.26 -2.03
N TRP A 173 -15.50 0.07 -2.29
CA TRP A 173 -16.52 0.26 -1.27
C TRP A 173 -17.60 -0.82 -1.35
N ASN A 174 -17.88 -1.47 -0.23
CA ASN A 174 -19.07 -2.29 -0.07
C ASN A 174 -20.12 -1.51 0.73
N GLN A 175 -21.25 -1.22 0.10
CA GLN A 175 -22.30 -0.39 0.70
C GLN A 175 -23.07 -1.11 1.80
N ASP A 176 -23.35 -2.40 1.63
CA ASP A 176 -24.11 -3.17 2.61
C ASP A 176 -23.30 -3.43 3.88
N LYS A 177 -21.98 -3.58 3.73
CA LYS A 177 -21.05 -3.78 4.84
C LYS A 177 -20.52 -2.48 5.44
N HIS A 178 -20.74 -1.34 4.79
CA HIS A 178 -20.09 -0.07 5.11
C HIS A 178 -18.55 -0.17 5.21
N LYS A 179 -17.94 -0.93 4.31
CA LYS A 179 -16.49 -1.22 4.33
C LYS A 179 -15.76 -0.65 3.13
N CYS A 180 -14.61 -0.04 3.40
CA CYS A 180 -13.64 0.37 2.39
C CYS A 180 -12.44 -0.57 2.45
N ILE A 181 -11.97 -1.02 1.30
CA ILE A 181 -10.71 -1.77 1.16
C ILE A 181 -9.81 -1.08 0.14
N THR A 182 -8.50 -1.23 0.31
CA THR A 182 -7.50 -0.89 -0.69
C THR A 182 -6.88 -2.17 -1.25
N VAL A 183 -6.87 -2.29 -2.57
CA VAL A 183 -6.22 -3.38 -3.28
C VAL A 183 -4.93 -2.87 -3.91
N VAL A 184 -3.80 -3.48 -3.55
CA VAL A 184 -2.51 -3.25 -4.19
C VAL A 184 -2.37 -4.24 -5.34
N THR A 185 -2.12 -3.73 -6.54
CA THR A 185 -1.82 -4.54 -7.72
C THR A 185 -0.38 -4.30 -8.15
N MET A 186 0.39 -5.37 -8.28
CA MET A 186 1.78 -5.37 -8.75
C MET A 186 1.92 -6.45 -9.83
N ASP A 187 2.64 -6.16 -10.92
CA ASP A 187 2.79 -7.08 -12.06
C ASP A 187 1.47 -7.63 -12.62
N GLY A 188 0.41 -6.81 -12.59
CA GLY A 188 -0.93 -7.17 -13.06
C GLY A 188 -1.67 -8.17 -12.16
N ARG A 189 -1.20 -8.38 -10.92
CA ARG A 189 -1.81 -9.28 -9.93
C ARG A 189 -2.04 -8.58 -8.61
N TYR A 190 -3.04 -9.04 -7.86
CA TYR A 190 -3.27 -8.55 -6.52
C TYR A 190 -2.11 -8.97 -5.61
N ASP A 191 -1.42 -7.99 -5.06
CA ASP A 191 -0.33 -8.17 -4.10
C ASP A 191 -0.88 -8.24 -2.67
N SER A 192 -1.79 -7.33 -2.33
CA SER A 192 -2.46 -7.29 -1.03
C SER A 192 -3.82 -6.63 -1.11
N ILE A 193 -4.68 -6.96 -0.14
CA ILE A 193 -5.99 -6.33 0.07
C ILE A 193 -6.09 -6.03 1.57
N THR A 194 -6.34 -4.77 1.90
CA THR A 194 -6.41 -4.31 3.30
C THR A 194 -7.67 -3.49 3.55
N ASP A 195 -8.27 -3.68 4.72
CA ASP A 195 -9.32 -2.77 5.21
C ASP A 195 -8.72 -1.37 5.38
N THR A 196 -9.48 -0.34 5.01
CA THR A 196 -9.12 1.07 5.24
C THR A 196 -10.34 1.88 5.69
N LEU A 197 -10.15 3.16 5.96
CA LEU A 197 -11.24 4.04 6.35
C LEU A 197 -12.25 4.30 5.23
N PRO A 198 -13.53 4.54 5.58
CA PRO A 198 -14.53 5.05 4.64
C PRO A 198 -14.08 6.30 3.87
N ALA A 199 -13.25 7.15 4.49
CA ALA A 199 -12.72 8.37 3.87
C ALA A 199 -11.84 8.10 2.62
N ASP A 200 -11.09 7.00 2.58
CA ASP A 200 -10.31 6.62 1.39
C ASP A 200 -11.21 6.20 0.21
N CYS A 201 -12.45 5.80 0.52
CA CYS A 201 -13.54 5.51 -0.42
C CYS A 201 -14.50 6.70 -0.62
N ASP A 202 -14.09 7.93 -0.31
CA ASP A 202 -14.88 9.15 -0.45
C ASP A 202 -16.21 9.13 0.34
N ARG A 203 -16.24 8.44 1.49
CA ARG A 203 -17.37 8.43 2.43
C ARG A 203 -17.04 9.19 3.71
N HIS A 204 -17.96 10.07 4.13
CA HIS A 204 -17.85 10.94 5.30
C HIS A 204 -19.08 10.81 6.19
#